data_AF-A0A3D3VW25-F1
#
_entry.id   AF-A0A3D3VW25-F1
#
_cell.length_a   1.000
_cell.length_b   1.000
_cell.length_c   1.000
_cell.angle_alpha   90.00
_cell.angle_beta   90.00
_cell.angle_gamma   90.00
#
_symmetry.space_group_name_H-M   'P 1'
#
loop_
_entity.id
_entity.type
_entity.pdbx_description
1 polymer ?
#
loop_
_entity_poly.entity_id
_entity_poly.type
_entity_poly.pdbx_seq_one_letter_code
_entity_poly.pdbx_strand_id
1 'polypeptide(L)'
;MAPEILAINPGSTSTKIAWFSGNERLWQETVNHDPKEISSFSKVADQYEFRMKAIEDACRANGSDLDSLDAVVGRGGILDPIPGGTYRVDEGLISDLRRGKPWEHASNLGGIIADAIARPRNIPAFIVDPVAVDELDDISRLTGLPELPK
;
A
#
# COMPACT_ATOMS: atom_id res chain seq x y z
N MET A 1 22.27 8.48 -11.11
CA MET A 1 21.19 7.92 -11.95
C MET A 1 19.87 8.41 -11.35
N ALA A 2 18.79 8.45 -12.14
CA ALA A 2 17.48 8.78 -11.59
C ALA A 2 17.01 7.64 -10.66
N PRO A 3 16.25 7.94 -9.59
CA PRO A 3 15.82 6.90 -8.67
C PRO A 3 14.79 5.98 -9.31
N GLU A 4 14.95 4.68 -9.16
CA GLU A 4 14.01 3.66 -9.63
C GLU A 4 12.98 3.35 -8.54
N ILE A 5 11.69 3.56 -8.84
CA ILE A 5 10.62 3.50 -7.85
C ILE A 5 9.48 2.61 -8.35
N LEU A 6 9.07 1.66 -7.53
CA LEU A 6 7.86 0.86 -7.74
C LEU A 6 6.72 1.41 -6.90
N ALA A 7 5.65 1.86 -7.55
CA ALA A 7 4.41 2.29 -6.91
C ALA A 7 3.38 1.15 -6.90
N ILE A 8 2.75 0.90 -5.75
CA ILE A 8 1.82 -0.21 -5.52
C ILE A 8 0.51 0.32 -4.93
N ASN A 9 -0.60 0.06 -5.63
CA ASN A 9 -1.93 0.45 -5.20
C ASN A 9 -2.89 -0.76 -5.23
N PRO A 10 -3.02 -1.49 -4.10
CA PRO A 10 -3.96 -2.60 -4.01
C PRO A 10 -5.40 -2.10 -3.90
N GLY A 11 -6.27 -2.62 -4.77
CA GLY A 11 -7.73 -2.53 -4.69
C GLY A 11 -8.33 -3.86 -4.23
N SER A 12 -9.66 -3.92 -4.13
CA SER A 12 -10.37 -5.13 -3.67
C SER A 12 -10.04 -6.36 -4.52
N THR A 13 -10.17 -6.26 -5.85
CA THR A 13 -9.98 -7.37 -6.81
C THR A 13 -8.84 -7.16 -7.80
N SER A 14 -8.06 -6.09 -7.63
CA SER A 14 -6.90 -5.81 -8.49
C SER A 14 -5.78 -5.15 -7.70
N THR A 15 -4.58 -5.13 -8.27
CA THR A 15 -3.47 -4.30 -7.80
C THR A 15 -2.93 -3.52 -8.99
N LYS A 16 -2.95 -2.19 -8.90
CA LYS A 16 -2.30 -1.32 -9.88
C LYS A 16 -0.85 -1.13 -9.45
N ILE A 17 0.06 -1.29 -10.41
CA ILE A 17 1.49 -1.07 -10.20
C ILE A 17 2.04 -0.19 -11.32
N ALA A 18 3.08 0.58 -11.00
CA ALA A 18 3.78 1.38 -11.97
C ALA A 18 5.25 1.52 -11.57
N TRP A 19 6.12 1.52 -12.58
CA TRP A 19 7.55 1.71 -12.40
C TRP A 19 7.95 3.09 -12.91
N PHE A 20 8.78 3.77 -12.12
CA PHE A 20 9.26 5.11 -12.41
C PHE A 20 10.79 5.16 -12.38
N SER A 21 11.36 5.93 -13.29
CA SER A 21 12.75 6.39 -13.23
C SER A 21 12.74 7.91 -13.03
N GLY A 22 13.00 8.36 -11.80
CA GLY A 22 12.78 9.75 -11.40
C GLY A 22 11.32 10.16 -11.59
N ASN A 23 11.07 11.12 -12.50
CA ASN A 23 9.74 11.63 -12.79
C ASN A 23 9.07 10.94 -13.99
N GLU A 24 9.79 10.04 -14.67
CA GLU A 24 9.29 9.36 -15.86
C GLU A 24 8.66 8.02 -15.46
N ARG A 25 7.39 7.81 -15.84
CA ARG A 25 6.71 6.52 -15.68
C ARG A 25 7.10 5.61 -16.85
N LEU A 26 7.94 4.63 -16.60
CA LEU A 26 8.38 3.68 -17.63
C LEU A 26 7.23 2.78 -18.06
N TRP A 27 6.46 2.25 -17.11
CA TRP A 27 5.29 1.44 -17.40
C TRP A 27 4.27 1.49 -16.25
N GLN A 28 3.04 1.05 -16.56
CA GLN A 28 2.01 0.77 -15.56
C GLN A 28 1.23 -0.47 -15.97
N GLU A 29 0.78 -1.22 -14.99
CA GLU A 29 -0.02 -2.42 -15.19
C GLU A 29 -1.11 -2.53 -14.13
N THR A 30 -2.23 -3.16 -14.48
CA THR A 30 -3.26 -3.57 -13.51
C THR A 30 -3.29 -5.09 -13.46
N VAL A 31 -2.78 -5.64 -12.36
CA VAL A 31 -2.84 -7.07 -12.06
C VAL A 31 -4.23 -7.38 -11.51
N ASN A 32 -5.00 -8.21 -12.21
CA ASN A 32 -6.31 -8.64 -11.76
C ASN A 32 -6.20 -9.94 -10.96
N HIS A 33 -6.98 -10.05 -9.89
CA HIS A 33 -6.98 -11.20 -9.00
C HIS A 33 -8.32 -11.92 -9.09
N ASP A 34 -8.32 -13.25 -9.12
CA ASP A 34 -9.56 -14.02 -9.11
C ASP A 34 -10.30 -13.79 -7.77
N PRO A 35 -11.56 -13.29 -7.80
CA PRO A 35 -12.36 -13.14 -6.59
C PRO A 35 -12.47 -14.43 -5.76
N LYS A 36 -12.46 -15.61 -6.40
CA LYS A 36 -12.49 -16.91 -5.70
C LYS A 36 -11.24 -17.14 -4.87
N GLU A 37 -10.07 -16.87 -5.44
CA GLU A 37 -8.80 -16.96 -4.70
C GLU A 37 -8.75 -15.93 -3.58
N ILE A 38 -9.14 -14.68 -3.83
CA ILE A 38 -9.23 -13.65 -2.77
C ILE A 38 -10.15 -14.10 -1.63
N SER A 39 -11.30 -14.70 -1.95
CA SER A 39 -12.27 -15.15 -0.95
C SER A 39 -11.81 -16.34 -0.11
N SER A 40 -10.72 -17.01 -0.52
CA SER A 40 -10.14 -18.12 0.25
C SER A 40 -9.33 -17.66 1.46
N PHE A 41 -8.92 -16.38 1.50
CA PHE A 41 -8.15 -15.82 2.60
C PHE A 41 -9.08 -15.38 3.75
N SER A 42 -8.69 -15.72 4.99
CA SER A 42 -9.47 -15.35 6.18
C SER A 42 -9.36 -13.86 6.51
N LYS A 43 -8.16 -13.29 6.29
CA LYS A 43 -7.88 -11.86 6.45
C LYS A 43 -7.29 -11.29 5.17
N VAL A 44 -7.52 -10.01 4.93
CA VAL A 44 -6.92 -9.25 3.84
C VAL A 44 -5.40 -9.26 3.93
N ALA A 45 -4.84 -9.11 5.14
CA ALA A 45 -3.39 -9.14 5.35
C ALA A 45 -2.75 -10.47 4.91
N ASP A 46 -3.50 -11.58 4.92
CA ASP A 46 -3.00 -12.90 4.50
C ASP A 46 -2.82 -13.00 2.97
N GLN A 47 -3.42 -12.07 2.21
CA GLN A 47 -3.29 -12.02 0.74
C GLN A 47 -1.92 -11.49 0.28
N TYR A 48 -1.05 -11.02 1.18
CA TYR A 48 0.13 -10.25 0.80
C TYR A 48 1.10 -11.05 -0.08
N GLU A 49 1.40 -12.32 0.24
CA GLU A 49 2.31 -13.16 -0.54
C GLU A 49 1.75 -13.46 -1.93
N PHE A 50 0.45 -13.78 -1.99
CA PHE A 50 -0.27 -14.02 -3.23
C PHE A 50 -0.18 -12.81 -4.17
N ARG A 51 -0.46 -11.60 -3.64
CA ARG A 51 -0.39 -10.38 -4.43
C ARG A 51 1.04 -9.97 -4.77
N MET A 52 1.99 -10.15 -3.85
CA MET A 52 3.41 -9.87 -4.07
C MET A 52 3.96 -10.70 -5.23
N LYS A 53 3.66 -12.00 -5.25
CA LYS A 53 4.07 -12.87 -6.36
C LYS A 53 3.55 -12.38 -7.71
N ALA A 54 2.27 -11.98 -7.77
CA ALA A 54 1.69 -11.46 -9.00
C ALA A 54 2.33 -10.13 -9.45
N ILE A 55 2.78 -9.30 -8.51
CA ILE A 55 3.55 -8.08 -8.79
C ILE A 55 4.96 -8.40 -9.30
N GLU A 56 5.65 -9.36 -8.68
CA GLU A 56 6.98 -9.83 -9.12
C GLU A 56 6.94 -10.35 -10.55
N ASP A 57 5.94 -11.18 -10.88
CA ASP A 57 5.77 -11.72 -12.23
C ASP A 57 5.48 -10.62 -13.26
N ALA A 58 4.66 -9.62 -12.91
CA ALA A 58 4.41 -8.46 -13.77
C ALA A 58 5.66 -7.58 -13.98
N CYS A 59 6.46 -7.35 -12.94
CA CYS A 59 7.74 -6.62 -13.07
C CYS A 59 8.69 -7.37 -14.01
N ARG A 60 8.83 -8.69 -13.82
CA ARG A 60 9.65 -9.55 -14.68
C ARG A 60 9.19 -9.53 -16.13
N ALA A 61 7.88 -9.57 -16.38
CA ALA A 61 7.31 -9.53 -17.73
C ALA A 61 7.59 -8.20 -18.45
N ASN A 62 7.67 -7.09 -17.70
CA ASN A 62 8.07 -5.78 -18.22
C ASN A 62 9.60 -5.57 -18.24
N GLY A 63 10.40 -6.62 -17.96
CA GLY A 63 11.86 -6.56 -17.99
C GLY A 63 12.47 -5.71 -16.88
N SER A 64 11.75 -5.49 -15.77
CA SER A 64 12.22 -4.72 -14.61
C SER A 64 12.65 -5.67 -13.48
N ASP A 65 13.86 -5.47 -12.98
CA ASP A 65 14.42 -6.24 -11.86
C ASP A 65 14.17 -5.50 -10.56
N LEU A 66 13.51 -6.15 -9.59
CA LEU A 66 13.27 -5.55 -8.28
C LEU A 66 14.57 -5.16 -7.56
N ASP A 67 15.68 -5.82 -7.86
CA ASP A 67 16.98 -5.49 -7.25
C ASP A 67 17.57 -4.17 -7.77
N SER A 68 16.99 -3.59 -8.82
CA SER A 68 17.36 -2.25 -9.31
C SER A 68 16.57 -1.12 -8.63
N LEU A 69 15.67 -1.42 -7.69
CA LEU A 69 14.84 -0.41 -7.01
C LEU A 69 15.65 0.40 -6.00
N ASP A 70 15.41 1.71 -5.97
CA ASP A 70 15.88 2.60 -4.91
C ASP A 70 14.84 2.81 -3.80
N ALA A 71 13.55 2.65 -4.12
CA ALA A 71 12.46 2.70 -3.15
C ALA A 71 11.20 1.98 -3.64
N VAL A 72 10.34 1.61 -2.68
CA VAL A 72 8.99 1.09 -2.98
C VAL A 72 7.96 1.94 -2.26
N VAL A 73 6.89 2.32 -2.95
CA VAL A 73 5.81 3.14 -2.38
C VAL A 73 4.48 2.42 -2.50
N GLY A 74 3.80 2.25 -1.38
CA GLY A 74 2.44 1.71 -1.30
C GLY A 74 1.40 2.80 -1.11
N ARG A 75 0.17 2.57 -1.55
CA ARG A 75 -0.98 3.34 -1.06
C ARG A 75 -1.12 3.14 0.45
N GLY A 76 -1.35 4.22 1.20
CA GLY A 76 -1.59 4.11 2.63
C GLY A 76 -2.90 3.40 2.98
N GLY A 77 -2.82 2.52 3.99
CA GLY A 77 -3.94 1.74 4.50
C GLY A 77 -4.81 2.50 5.49
N ILE A 78 -5.70 1.76 6.15
CA ILE A 78 -6.47 2.28 7.29
C ILE A 78 -5.56 2.29 8.52
N LEU A 79 -5.25 3.50 8.99
CA LEU A 79 -4.47 3.79 10.19
C LEU A 79 -5.33 4.57 11.17
N ASP A 80 -4.78 4.88 12.34
CA ASP A 80 -5.34 5.94 13.18
C ASP A 80 -5.15 7.31 12.48
N PRO A 81 -5.95 8.34 12.81
CA PRO A 81 -5.88 9.65 12.14
C PRO A 81 -4.48 10.26 12.18
N ILE A 82 -3.96 10.66 11.03
CA ILE A 82 -2.66 11.33 10.88
C ILE A 82 -2.75 12.46 9.84
N PRO A 83 -1.80 13.43 9.83
CA PRO A 83 -1.73 14.43 8.76
C PRO A 83 -1.47 13.84 7.37
N GLY A 84 -1.59 14.66 6.33
CA GLY A 84 -1.12 14.31 4.98
C GLY A 84 0.41 14.16 4.94
N GLY A 85 0.92 13.32 4.05
CA GLY A 85 2.36 13.20 3.85
C GLY A 85 2.87 11.83 3.35
N THR A 86 4.19 11.75 3.28
CA THR A 86 4.93 10.52 2.96
C THR A 86 5.53 9.94 4.23
N TYR A 87 5.14 8.73 4.58
CA TYR A 87 5.54 8.05 5.81
C TYR A 87 6.42 6.85 5.47
N ARG A 88 7.55 6.73 6.16
CA ARG A 88 8.38 5.53 6.04
C ARG A 88 7.66 4.35 6.68
N VAL A 89 7.68 3.20 6.01
CA VAL A 89 7.15 1.97 6.58
C VAL A 89 8.13 1.43 7.61
N ASP A 90 7.69 1.30 8.85
CA ASP A 90 8.41 0.67 9.95
C ASP A 90 7.58 -0.45 10.59
N GLU A 91 8.12 -1.08 11.64
CA GLU A 91 7.43 -2.18 12.33
C GLU A 91 6.10 -1.75 12.99
N GLY A 92 6.02 -0.51 13.48
CA GLY A 92 4.79 0.03 14.08
C GLY A 92 3.69 0.17 13.04
N LEU A 93 4.01 0.79 11.90
CA LEU A 93 3.10 0.94 10.77
C LEU A 93 2.65 -0.43 10.23
N ILE A 94 3.56 -1.41 10.13
CA ILE A 94 3.20 -2.77 9.73
C ILE A 94 2.25 -3.44 10.73
N SER A 95 2.45 -3.23 12.03
CA SER A 95 1.55 -3.72 13.08
C SER A 95 0.14 -3.15 12.91
N ASP A 96 0.03 -1.84 12.68
CA ASP A 96 -1.26 -1.16 12.48
C ASP A 96 -1.99 -1.65 11.23
N LEU A 97 -1.28 -1.81 10.12
CA LEU A 97 -1.87 -2.33 8.87
C LEU A 97 -2.34 -3.79 9.00
N ARG A 98 -1.77 -4.56 9.94
CA ARG A 98 -2.13 -5.96 10.24
C ARG A 98 -3.15 -6.11 11.37
N ARG A 99 -3.61 -5.01 11.98
CA ARG A 99 -4.54 -4.99 13.12
C ARG A 99 -5.84 -5.77 12.87
N GLY A 100 -6.29 -5.87 11.62
CA GLY A 100 -7.48 -6.62 11.23
C GLY A 100 -8.79 -5.88 11.54
N LYS A 101 -9.93 -6.60 11.52
CA LYS A 101 -11.27 -6.00 11.67
C LYS A 101 -11.40 -5.17 12.97
N PRO A 102 -12.05 -3.99 12.93
CA PRO A 102 -12.76 -3.39 11.78
C PRO A 102 -11.88 -2.65 10.77
N TRP A 103 -10.57 -2.57 11.00
CA TRP A 103 -9.60 -1.76 10.23
C TRP A 103 -9.05 -2.47 9.00
N GLU A 104 -9.80 -3.45 8.49
CA GLU A 104 -9.35 -4.34 7.43
C GLU A 104 -9.80 -3.84 6.07
N HIS A 105 -8.85 -3.55 5.18
CA HIS A 105 -9.13 -3.12 3.82
C HIS A 105 -7.96 -3.46 2.89
N ALA A 106 -8.24 -3.66 1.60
CA ALA A 106 -7.23 -4.04 0.61
C ALA A 106 -6.06 -3.04 0.54
N SER A 107 -6.33 -1.74 0.76
CA SER A 107 -5.27 -0.72 0.80
C SER A 107 -4.20 -0.96 1.87
N ASN A 108 -4.51 -1.71 2.94
CA ASN A 108 -3.51 -2.05 3.96
C ASN A 108 -2.36 -2.88 3.38
N LEU A 109 -2.62 -3.64 2.31
CA LEU A 109 -1.59 -4.40 1.62
C LEU A 109 -0.55 -3.51 0.94
N GLY A 110 -0.84 -2.22 0.71
CA GLY A 110 0.09 -1.30 0.05
C GLY A 110 1.40 -1.18 0.82
N GLY A 111 1.33 -0.79 2.09
CA GLY A 111 2.50 -0.70 2.97
C GLY A 111 3.13 -2.07 3.28
N ILE A 112 2.31 -3.10 3.47
CA ILE A 112 2.79 -4.46 3.77
C ILE A 112 3.62 -5.03 2.61
N ILE A 113 3.12 -4.92 1.37
CA ILE A 113 3.83 -5.41 0.18
C ILE A 113 5.06 -4.54 -0.11
N ALA A 114 4.96 -3.22 0.06
CA ALA A 114 6.10 -2.33 -0.14
C ALA A 114 7.28 -2.70 0.78
N ASP A 115 7.03 -2.93 2.07
CA ASP A 115 8.04 -3.41 3.02
C ASP A 115 8.56 -4.81 2.67
N ALA A 116 7.69 -5.74 2.27
CA ALA A 116 8.09 -7.09 1.89
C ALA A 116 9.07 -7.11 0.70
N ILE A 117 8.90 -6.20 -0.27
CA ILE A 117 9.81 -6.05 -1.41
C ILE A 117 11.09 -5.31 -1.00
N ALA A 118 10.97 -4.24 -0.20
CA ALA A 118 12.07 -3.35 0.11
C ALA A 118 13.06 -3.92 1.16
N ARG A 119 12.53 -4.59 2.18
CA ARG A 119 13.31 -5.06 3.34
C ARG A 119 14.44 -6.02 2.96
N PRO A 120 14.25 -7.05 2.10
CA PRO A 120 15.35 -7.92 1.68
C PRO A 120 16.44 -7.21 0.87
N ARG A 121 16.10 -6.08 0.25
CA ARG A 121 17.00 -5.25 -0.59
C ARG A 121 17.69 -4.14 0.18
N ASN A 122 17.36 -3.97 1.46
CA ASN A 122 17.87 -2.88 2.30
C ASN A 122 17.61 -1.49 1.70
N ILE A 123 16.46 -1.31 1.06
CA ILE A 123 15.98 -0.02 0.51
C ILE A 123 14.78 0.48 1.31
N PRO A 124 14.44 1.79 1.27
CA PRO A 124 13.28 2.30 1.97
C PRO A 124 11.95 1.89 1.30
N ALA A 125 10.95 1.62 2.14
CA ALA A 125 9.55 1.56 1.76
C ALA A 125 8.77 2.74 2.34
N PHE A 126 7.77 3.22 1.61
CA PHE A 126 6.91 4.33 2.02
C PHE A 126 5.43 4.02 1.80
N ILE A 127 4.59 4.72 2.55
CA ILE A 127 3.20 4.99 2.14
C ILE A 127 3.01 6.49 1.91
N VAL A 128 2.06 6.84 1.06
CA VAL A 128 1.68 8.23 0.80
C VAL A 128 0.19 8.40 1.06
N ASP A 129 -0.16 9.48 1.75
CA ASP A 129 -1.52 9.96 2.02
C ASP A 129 -2.50 8.81 2.33
N PRO A 130 -2.37 8.18 3.52
CA PRO A 130 -3.26 7.08 3.89
C PRO A 130 -4.72 7.50 3.89
N VAL A 131 -5.62 6.51 3.80
CA VAL A 131 -7.07 6.80 3.82
C VAL A 131 -7.56 7.38 5.16
N ALA A 132 -6.69 7.39 6.17
CA ALA A 132 -6.92 7.97 7.49
C ALA A 132 -6.36 9.39 7.64
N VAL A 133 -5.98 10.08 6.54
CA VAL A 133 -5.58 11.49 6.62
C VAL A 133 -6.72 12.31 7.24
N ASP A 134 -6.41 13.05 8.31
CA ASP A 134 -7.35 13.93 9.00
C ASP A 134 -6.70 15.30 9.22
N GLU A 135 -7.21 16.28 8.46
CA GLU A 135 -6.84 17.69 8.55
C GLU A 135 -8.12 18.54 8.65
N LEU A 136 -9.20 17.98 9.19
CA LEU A 136 -10.47 18.68 9.35
C LEU A 136 -10.38 19.69 10.50
N ASP A 137 -10.94 20.89 10.26
CA ASP A 137 -11.22 21.85 11.34
C ASP A 137 -12.17 21.24 12.37
N ASP A 138 -12.00 21.60 13.65
CA ASP A 138 -12.80 21.08 14.76
C ASP A 138 -14.31 21.28 14.56
N ILE A 139 -14.73 22.37 13.90
CA ILE A 139 -16.15 22.61 13.60
C ILE A 139 -16.75 21.55 12.68
N SER A 140 -15.94 20.92 11.83
CA SER A 140 -16.35 19.84 10.92
C SER A 140 -16.48 18.49 11.62
N ARG A 141 -16.02 18.37 12.87
CA ARG A 141 -16.16 17.17 13.71
C ARG A 141 -17.53 17.07 14.38
N LEU A 142 -18.28 18.16 14.43
CA LEU A 142 -19.61 18.22 15.02
C LEU A 142 -20.62 17.46 14.15
N THR A 143 -21.13 16.33 14.66
CA THR A 143 -22.09 15.48 13.94
C THR A 143 -23.55 15.78 14.28
N GLY A 144 -23.80 16.54 15.36
CA GLY A 144 -25.13 16.78 15.91
C GLY A 144 -25.63 15.69 16.88
N LEU A 145 -24.84 14.63 17.10
CA LEU A 145 -25.12 13.56 18.06
C LEU A 145 -23.93 13.43 19.04
N PRO A 146 -24.12 13.73 20.34
CA PRO A 146 -23.04 13.66 21.33
C PRO A 146 -22.36 12.29 21.43
N GLU A 147 -23.06 11.21 21.09
CA GLU A 147 -22.54 9.83 21.15
C GLU A 147 -21.66 9.44 19.95
N LEU A 148 -21.60 10.28 18.91
CA LEU A 148 -20.83 10.02 17.68
C LEU A 148 -19.87 11.19 17.36
N PRO A 149 -18.87 11.47 18.22
CA PRO A 149 -17.81 12.42 17.88
C PRO A 149 -16.91 11.85 16.76
N LYS A 150 -16.41 12.73 15.89
CA LYS A 150 -15.41 12.43 14.86
C LYS A 150 -14.05 12.98 15.21
#